data_AF-A0A7Y0KPQ3-F1
#
_entry.id   AF-A0A7Y0KPQ3-F1
#
_cell.length_a   1.000
_cell.length_b   1.000
_cell.length_c   1.000
_cell.angle_alpha   90.00
_cell.angle_beta   90.00
_cell.angle_gamma   90.00
#
_symmetry.space_group_name_H-M   'P 1'
#
loop_
_entity.id
_entity.type
_entity.pdbx_description
1 polymer ?
#
loop_
_entity_poly.entity_id
_entity_poly.type
_entity_poly.pdbx_seq_one_letter_code
_entity_poly.pdbx_strand_id
1 'polypeptide(L)'
;MTRHRRGGAAGSPLRAVPPARRLAELGVADSDAVLADADPAIDAVAALLPAREALAARAGLPAPPVDAAGLRARHAAQRGVRFAALAAGADDLRAASARVRARHRALAEEAGTLWERWSGPSAEEVADRVVSLGRAAQEIVTLLEETAETVEGAGLAVADDVAARADAARELASGLSAPPDEPGPAAARVWAAGLDARLHRYLDEADRTDGSIAATWHDLAARIGVLRRLSGDAEDDDAAAVDAGALPPDLLALPEILAALGPLTGLDDGPDDEDDDDPDDPDDGQTVDDSR
;
A
#
# COMPACT_ATOMS: atom_id res chain seq x y z
N MET A 1 -45.07 14.73 24.16
CA MET A 1 -44.17 15.25 25.20
C MET A 1 -42.85 14.46 25.11
N THR A 2 -41.80 14.89 24.39
CA THR A 2 -40.73 15.84 24.80
C THR A 2 -40.22 15.54 26.23
N ARG A 3 -38.95 15.26 26.56
CA ARG A 3 -37.58 15.66 26.10
C ARG A 3 -36.58 14.54 26.49
N HIS A 4 -35.53 14.17 25.75
CA HIS A 4 -34.26 14.85 25.39
C HIS A 4 -33.18 14.93 26.48
N ARG A 5 -32.01 14.34 26.16
CA ARG A 5 -30.60 14.64 26.56
C ARG A 5 -30.26 14.48 28.06
N ARG A 6 -29.07 14.03 28.49
CA ARG A 6 -27.64 14.17 28.10
C ARG A 6 -26.89 13.19 29.04
N GLY A 7 -25.68 12.68 28.82
CA GLY A 7 -24.63 12.97 27.88
C GLY A 7 -23.38 12.18 28.31
N GLY A 8 -22.54 11.83 27.35
CA GLY A 8 -21.21 11.29 27.55
C GLY A 8 -20.42 11.63 26.30
N ALA A 9 -19.97 12.87 26.23
CA ALA A 9 -19.24 13.41 25.09
C ALA A 9 -17.74 13.13 25.24
N ALA A 10 -17.13 12.86 24.09
CA ALA A 10 -15.77 13.23 23.73
C ALA A 10 -14.62 12.53 24.47
N GLY A 11 -14.44 11.25 24.15
CA GLY A 11 -13.07 10.79 23.87
C GLY A 11 -12.65 11.43 22.55
N SER A 12 -11.95 12.57 22.63
CA SER A 12 -11.28 13.12 21.45
C SER A 12 -10.29 12.07 20.98
N PRO A 13 -10.38 11.54 19.74
CA PRO A 13 -9.31 10.71 19.24
C PRO A 13 -8.08 11.61 19.20
N LEU A 14 -7.02 11.18 19.89
CA LEU A 14 -5.66 11.58 19.57
C LEU A 14 -5.61 11.65 18.05
N ARG A 15 -5.39 12.84 17.48
CA ARG A 15 -5.24 13.02 16.03
C ARG A 15 -4.25 11.94 15.61
N ALA A 16 -4.76 10.88 14.97
CA ALA A 16 -3.93 9.87 14.38
C ALA A 16 -3.00 10.65 13.46
N VAL A 17 -1.70 10.59 13.76
CA VAL A 17 -0.70 11.11 12.83
C VAL A 17 -1.08 10.49 11.48
N PRO A 18 -1.28 11.31 10.43
CA PRO A 18 -1.63 10.78 9.11
C PRO A 18 -0.67 9.64 8.80
N PRO A 19 -1.15 8.45 8.46
CA PRO A 19 -0.29 7.28 8.44
C PRO A 19 0.89 7.41 7.43
N ALA A 20 0.73 8.19 6.36
CA ALA A 20 1.77 8.64 5.44
C ALA A 20 2.81 9.57 6.09
N ARG A 21 2.39 10.43 7.01
CA ARG A 21 3.28 11.25 7.84
C ARG A 21 4.05 10.38 8.83
N ARG A 22 3.46 9.29 9.33
CA ARG A 22 4.15 8.33 10.21
C ARG A 22 5.19 7.49 9.45
N LEU A 23 4.89 7.05 8.22
CA LEU A 23 5.87 6.42 7.32
C LEU A 23 7.03 7.39 6.99
N ALA A 24 6.72 8.65 6.73
CA ALA A 24 7.74 9.69 6.53
C ALA A 24 8.52 10.02 7.82
N GLU A 25 7.89 9.94 8.99
CA GLU A 25 8.51 10.15 10.31
C GLU A 25 9.44 9.00 10.73
N LEU A 26 9.18 7.77 10.26
CA LEU A 26 10.16 6.68 10.36
C LEU A 26 11.47 7.01 9.61
N GLY A 27 11.43 7.95 8.65
CA GLY A 27 12.60 8.46 7.95
C GLY A 27 13.22 7.45 6.98
N VAL A 28 12.52 6.34 6.69
CA VAL A 28 13.03 5.25 5.85
C VAL A 28 12.08 5.00 4.68
N ALA A 29 12.61 5.08 3.47
CA ALA A 29 11.81 4.97 2.24
C ALA A 29 11.45 3.51 1.88
N ASP A 30 12.24 2.56 2.37
CA ASP A 30 12.14 1.14 2.05
C ASP A 30 12.66 0.26 3.19
N SER A 31 12.32 -1.03 3.14
CA SER A 31 12.78 -2.02 4.12
C SER A 31 14.29 -2.31 4.02
N ASP A 32 14.91 -2.04 2.87
CA ASP A 32 16.35 -2.29 2.66
C ASP A 32 17.19 -1.41 3.58
N ALA A 33 16.88 -0.12 3.66
CA ALA A 33 17.58 0.80 4.53
C ALA A 33 17.35 0.48 6.03
N VAL A 34 16.17 -0.01 6.40
CA VAL A 34 15.90 -0.45 7.80
C VAL A 34 16.75 -1.66 8.16
N LEU A 35 16.80 -2.67 7.28
CA LEU A 35 17.51 -3.92 7.54
C LEU A 35 19.03 -3.77 7.42
N ALA A 36 19.50 -2.84 6.57
CA ALA A 36 20.93 -2.59 6.35
C ALA A 36 21.66 -2.13 7.63
N ASP A 37 21.01 -1.35 8.49
CA ASP A 37 21.57 -0.93 9.78
C ASP A 37 21.88 -2.11 10.70
N ALA A 38 21.10 -3.20 10.59
CA ALA A 38 21.24 -4.40 11.39
C ALA A 38 22.12 -5.50 10.74
N ASP A 39 22.55 -5.33 9.48
CA ASP A 39 23.40 -6.31 8.78
C ASP A 39 24.69 -6.66 9.55
N PRO A 40 25.43 -5.69 10.14
CA PRO A 40 26.65 -6.02 10.89
C PRO A 40 26.40 -6.94 12.09
N ALA A 41 25.22 -6.84 12.72
CA ALA A 41 24.83 -7.69 13.83
C ALA A 41 24.59 -9.13 13.37
N ILE A 42 23.89 -9.31 12.25
CA ILE A 42 23.68 -10.63 11.63
C ILE A 42 25.01 -11.24 11.19
N ASP A 43 25.90 -10.46 10.58
CA ASP A 43 27.21 -10.96 10.15
C ASP A 43 28.12 -11.37 11.32
N ALA A 44 28.09 -10.62 12.42
CA ALA A 44 28.82 -10.97 13.64
C ALA A 44 28.37 -12.32 14.20
N VAL A 45 27.06 -12.58 14.23
CA VAL A 45 26.49 -13.85 14.71
C VAL A 45 26.78 -14.97 13.71
N ALA A 46 26.64 -14.71 12.42
CA ALA A 46 26.91 -15.66 11.36
C ALA A 46 28.36 -16.15 11.37
N ALA A 47 29.31 -15.29 11.76
CA ALA A 47 30.71 -15.66 11.93
C ALA A 47 30.96 -16.65 13.09
N LEU A 48 30.06 -16.71 14.08
CA LEU A 48 30.16 -17.60 15.24
C LEU A 48 29.55 -18.99 14.99
N LEU A 49 28.65 -19.10 14.01
CA LEU A 49 27.92 -20.34 13.72
C LEU A 49 28.82 -21.52 13.30
N PRO A 50 29.87 -21.35 12.47
CA PRO A 50 30.79 -22.45 12.16
C PRO A 50 31.49 -23.01 13.41
N ALA A 51 31.86 -22.14 14.37
CA ALA A 51 32.47 -22.58 15.62
C ALA A 51 31.46 -23.33 16.51
N ARG A 52 30.19 -22.93 16.48
CA ARG A 52 29.07 -23.59 17.17
C ARG A 52 28.75 -24.96 16.57
N GLU A 53 28.80 -25.10 15.25
CA GLU A 53 28.63 -26.39 14.55
C GLU A 53 29.77 -27.35 14.86
N ALA A 54 31.02 -26.88 14.78
CA ALA A 54 32.18 -27.67 15.18
C ALA A 54 32.10 -28.10 16.66
N LEU A 55 31.52 -27.26 17.51
CA LEU A 55 31.24 -27.61 18.90
C LEU A 55 30.18 -28.70 19.06
N ALA A 56 29.12 -28.66 18.24
CA ALA A 56 28.09 -29.70 18.21
C ALA A 56 28.70 -31.09 17.97
N ALA A 57 29.54 -31.18 16.94
CA ALA A 57 30.19 -32.43 16.54
C ALA A 57 31.12 -32.98 17.63
N ARG A 58 31.98 -32.14 18.24
CA ARG A 58 32.97 -32.60 19.23
C ARG A 58 32.38 -32.91 20.61
N ALA A 59 31.33 -32.19 21.01
CA ALA A 59 30.76 -32.28 22.35
C ALA A 59 29.43 -33.07 22.41
N GLY A 60 28.97 -33.60 21.28
CA GLY A 60 27.70 -34.33 21.18
C GLY A 60 26.48 -33.45 21.46
N LEU A 61 26.56 -32.15 21.16
CA LEU A 61 25.44 -31.22 21.32
C LEU A 61 24.57 -31.24 20.05
N PRO A 62 23.28 -30.86 20.13
CA PRO A 62 22.49 -30.64 18.94
C PRO A 62 23.15 -29.59 18.03
N ALA A 63 22.91 -29.72 16.73
CA ALA A 63 23.23 -28.68 15.76
C ALA A 63 22.56 -27.35 16.17
N PRO A 64 23.15 -26.20 15.81
CA PRO A 64 22.46 -24.93 15.97
C PRO A 64 21.11 -24.95 15.22
N PRO A 65 20.14 -24.10 15.63
CA PRO A 65 18.82 -24.06 15.00
C PRO A 65 18.84 -23.60 13.53
N VAL A 66 19.88 -22.86 13.13
CA VAL A 66 20.07 -22.33 11.79
C VAL A 66 21.57 -22.26 11.49
N ASP A 67 21.94 -22.41 10.23
CA ASP A 67 23.29 -22.17 9.74
C ASP A 67 23.50 -20.68 9.36
N ALA A 68 24.73 -20.31 9.02
CA ALA A 68 25.07 -18.93 8.68
C ALA A 68 24.39 -18.42 7.41
N ALA A 69 24.11 -19.30 6.45
CA ALA A 69 23.41 -18.95 5.23
C ALA A 69 21.91 -18.71 5.51
N GLY A 70 21.28 -19.61 6.25
CA GLY A 70 19.89 -19.53 6.67
C GLY A 70 19.60 -18.32 7.54
N LEU A 71 20.51 -17.95 8.46
CA LEU A 71 20.36 -16.73 9.26
C LEU A 71 20.30 -15.48 8.39
N ARG A 72 21.21 -15.36 7.41
CA ARG A 72 21.24 -14.23 6.47
C ARG A 72 20.01 -14.21 5.57
N ALA A 73 19.61 -15.38 5.05
CA ALA A 73 18.42 -15.50 4.23
C ALA A 73 17.17 -15.07 5.01
N ARG A 74 17.04 -15.48 6.28
CA ARG A 74 15.93 -15.09 7.15
C ARG A 74 15.92 -13.58 7.41
N HIS A 75 17.08 -12.94 7.61
CA HIS A 75 17.15 -11.48 7.76
C HIS A 75 16.78 -10.74 6.46
N ALA A 76 17.24 -11.24 5.32
CA ALA A 76 17.02 -10.62 4.02
C ALA A 76 15.61 -10.84 3.44
N ALA A 77 14.80 -11.75 4.00
CA ALA A 77 13.50 -12.13 3.47
C ALA A 77 12.52 -10.96 3.27
N GLN A 78 12.66 -9.89 4.06
CA GLN A 78 11.77 -8.72 4.01
C GLN A 78 12.37 -7.53 3.26
N ARG A 79 13.42 -7.74 2.48
CA ARG A 79 14.03 -6.72 1.61
C ARG A 79 13.15 -6.41 0.39
N GLY A 80 13.31 -5.21 -0.15
CA GLY A 80 12.63 -4.74 -1.35
C GLY A 80 11.22 -4.17 -1.16
N VAL A 81 10.72 -4.08 0.07
CA VAL A 81 9.42 -3.45 0.36
C VAL A 81 9.57 -1.93 0.28
N ARG A 82 8.77 -1.30 -0.59
CA ARG A 82 8.80 0.15 -0.85
C ARG A 82 7.66 0.86 -0.12
N PHE A 83 7.89 1.30 1.10
CA PHE A 83 6.88 1.98 1.92
C PHE A 83 6.33 3.25 1.24
N ALA A 84 7.21 4.01 0.58
CA ALA A 84 6.80 5.21 -0.16
C ALA A 84 5.86 4.90 -1.34
N ALA A 85 6.05 3.75 -2.02
CA ALA A 85 5.19 3.34 -3.12
C ALA A 85 3.80 2.93 -2.62
N LEU A 86 3.71 2.28 -1.46
CA LEU A 86 2.42 1.94 -0.83
C LEU A 86 1.66 3.20 -0.42
N ALA A 87 2.35 4.19 0.17
CA ALA A 87 1.75 5.48 0.50
C ALA A 87 1.24 6.21 -0.75
N ALA A 88 2.03 6.25 -1.82
CA ALA A 88 1.62 6.83 -3.10
C ALA A 88 0.40 6.11 -3.68
N GLY A 89 0.36 4.78 -3.66
CA GLY A 89 -0.80 4.00 -4.11
C GLY A 89 -2.08 4.28 -3.31
N ALA A 90 -1.98 4.48 -1.99
CA ALA A 90 -3.12 4.89 -1.18
C ALA A 90 -3.63 6.29 -1.56
N ASP A 91 -2.73 7.23 -1.86
CA ASP A 91 -3.12 8.56 -2.34
C ASP A 91 -3.74 8.51 -3.75
N ASP A 92 -3.24 7.64 -4.63
CA ASP A 92 -3.82 7.43 -5.96
C ASP A 92 -5.26 6.87 -5.88
N LEU A 93 -5.53 5.96 -4.95
CA LEU A 93 -6.88 5.44 -4.68
C LEU A 93 -7.83 6.54 -4.17
N ARG A 94 -7.37 7.40 -3.26
CA ARG A 94 -8.15 8.57 -2.81
C ARG A 94 -8.42 9.55 -3.94
N ALA A 95 -7.42 9.81 -4.77
CA ALA A 95 -7.57 10.64 -5.96
C ALA A 95 -8.60 10.03 -6.93
N ALA A 96 -8.59 8.71 -7.13
CA ALA A 96 -9.58 8.01 -7.93
C ALA A 96 -11.00 8.15 -7.35
N SER A 97 -11.16 7.99 -6.04
CA SER A 97 -12.43 8.21 -5.35
C SER A 97 -12.95 9.64 -5.56
N ALA A 98 -12.08 10.65 -5.44
CA ALA A 98 -12.43 12.05 -5.72
C ALA A 98 -12.87 12.26 -7.19
N ARG A 99 -12.20 11.62 -8.16
CA ARG A 99 -12.59 11.66 -9.58
C ARG A 99 -13.98 11.05 -9.82
N VAL A 100 -14.26 9.88 -9.25
CA VAL A 100 -15.57 9.22 -9.38
C VAL A 100 -16.67 10.10 -8.78
N ARG A 101 -16.44 10.70 -7.60
CA ARG A 101 -17.39 11.65 -6.99
C ARG A 101 -17.66 12.87 -7.88
N ALA A 102 -16.62 13.46 -8.44
CA ALA A 102 -16.74 14.63 -9.31
C ALA A 102 -17.56 14.30 -10.57
N ARG A 103 -17.26 13.17 -11.22
CA ARG A 103 -17.98 12.71 -12.41
C ARG A 103 -19.45 12.39 -12.12
N HIS A 104 -19.72 11.74 -10.99
CA HIS A 104 -21.09 11.46 -10.56
C HIS A 104 -21.88 12.76 -10.30
N ARG A 105 -21.25 13.78 -9.68
CA ARG A 105 -21.88 15.09 -9.48
C ARG A 105 -22.20 15.78 -10.82
N ALA A 106 -21.24 15.83 -11.75
CA ALA A 106 -21.45 16.43 -13.07
C ALA A 106 -22.59 15.73 -13.83
N LEU A 107 -22.62 14.39 -13.81
CA LEU A 107 -23.70 13.62 -14.44
C LEU A 107 -25.06 13.89 -13.79
N ALA A 108 -25.11 14.03 -12.46
CA ALA A 108 -26.34 14.34 -11.75
C ALA A 108 -26.85 15.77 -12.06
N GLU A 109 -25.95 16.73 -12.23
CA GLU A 109 -26.28 18.10 -12.64
C GLU A 109 -26.83 18.12 -14.07
N GLU A 110 -26.16 17.45 -15.02
CA GLU A 110 -26.63 17.28 -16.40
C GLU A 110 -28.02 16.63 -16.46
N ALA A 111 -28.19 15.50 -15.75
CA ALA A 111 -29.47 14.80 -15.67
C ALA A 111 -30.57 15.69 -15.05
N GLY A 112 -30.23 16.49 -14.03
CA GLY A 112 -31.10 17.50 -13.44
C GLY A 112 -31.66 18.48 -14.47
N THR A 113 -30.78 19.08 -15.29
CA THR A 113 -31.21 20.03 -16.34
C THR A 113 -32.03 19.37 -17.45
N LEU A 114 -31.84 18.07 -17.70
CA LEU A 114 -32.63 17.28 -18.65
C LEU A 114 -34.02 16.97 -18.10
N TRP A 115 -34.14 16.67 -16.80
CA TRP A 115 -35.42 16.39 -16.15
C TRP A 115 -36.39 17.56 -16.14
N GLU A 116 -35.90 18.79 -16.09
CA GLU A 116 -36.75 19.98 -16.20
C GLU A 116 -37.53 20.04 -17.53
N ARG A 117 -37.03 19.33 -18.55
CA ARG A 117 -37.51 19.40 -19.94
C ARG A 117 -38.11 18.08 -20.44
N TRP A 118 -38.01 17.00 -19.68
CA TRP A 118 -38.36 15.65 -20.13
C TRP A 118 -39.45 15.00 -19.27
N SER A 119 -40.56 14.60 -19.90
CA SER A 119 -41.70 13.96 -19.22
C SER A 119 -42.22 12.74 -19.98
N GLY A 120 -42.69 11.72 -19.25
CA GLY A 120 -43.30 10.50 -19.80
C GLY A 120 -42.70 9.21 -19.22
N PRO A 121 -43.24 8.02 -19.56
CA PRO A 121 -42.80 6.74 -18.98
C PRO A 121 -41.31 6.42 -19.18
N SER A 122 -40.70 6.91 -20.26
CA SER A 122 -39.25 6.76 -20.50
C SER A 122 -38.39 7.57 -19.53
N ALA A 123 -38.92 8.68 -18.99
CA ALA A 123 -38.20 9.51 -18.02
C ALA A 123 -38.11 8.83 -16.65
N GLU A 124 -39.11 8.03 -16.27
CA GLU A 124 -39.10 7.22 -15.03
C GLU A 124 -38.05 6.10 -15.11
N GLU A 125 -37.98 5.38 -16.24
CA GLU A 125 -36.97 4.32 -16.43
C GLU A 125 -35.54 4.87 -16.42
N VAL A 126 -35.32 6.05 -17.01
CA VAL A 126 -34.01 6.73 -16.94
C VAL A 126 -33.70 7.20 -15.52
N ALA A 127 -34.69 7.70 -14.77
CA ALA A 127 -34.51 8.05 -13.36
C ALA A 127 -34.09 6.87 -12.50
N ASP A 128 -34.72 5.72 -12.67
CA ASP A 128 -34.31 4.51 -11.95
C ASP A 128 -32.88 4.09 -12.28
N ARG A 129 -32.47 4.20 -13.55
CA ARG A 129 -31.09 3.91 -13.99
C ARG A 129 -30.08 4.89 -13.42
N VAL A 130 -30.36 6.19 -13.41
CA VAL A 130 -29.47 7.21 -12.82
C VAL A 130 -29.35 7.02 -11.31
N VAL A 131 -30.45 6.72 -10.61
CA VAL A 131 -30.41 6.42 -9.18
C VAL A 131 -29.60 5.14 -8.91
N SER A 132 -29.77 4.10 -9.73
CA SER A 132 -28.97 2.87 -9.65
C SER A 132 -27.47 3.16 -9.85
N LEU A 133 -27.14 3.97 -10.86
CA LEU A 133 -25.78 4.41 -11.13
C LEU A 133 -25.18 5.20 -9.97
N GLY A 134 -25.97 6.07 -9.33
CA GLY A 134 -25.50 6.82 -8.15
C GLY A 134 -25.22 5.94 -6.94
N ARG A 135 -26.01 4.87 -6.73
CA ARG A 135 -25.71 3.86 -5.71
C ARG A 135 -24.41 3.12 -6.01
N ALA A 136 -24.23 2.68 -7.27
CA ALA A 136 -23.01 2.01 -7.70
C ALA A 136 -21.77 2.92 -7.57
N ALA A 137 -21.88 4.19 -7.95
CA ALA A 137 -20.80 5.16 -7.80
C ALA A 137 -20.41 5.37 -6.33
N GLN A 138 -21.40 5.45 -5.42
CA GLN A 138 -21.16 5.57 -3.99
C GLN A 138 -20.51 4.32 -3.39
N GLU A 139 -20.89 3.13 -3.86
CA GLU A 139 -20.26 1.87 -3.46
C GLU A 139 -18.80 1.80 -3.90
N ILE A 140 -18.50 2.13 -5.17
CA ILE A 140 -17.13 2.19 -5.70
C ILE A 140 -16.28 3.19 -4.90
N VAL A 141 -16.81 4.38 -4.64
CA VAL A 141 -16.14 5.43 -3.84
C VAL A 141 -15.80 4.91 -2.45
N THR A 142 -16.73 4.22 -1.79
CA THR A 142 -16.54 3.67 -0.46
C THR A 142 -15.44 2.60 -0.48
N LEU A 143 -15.50 1.69 -1.45
CA LEU A 143 -14.51 0.63 -1.61
C LEU A 143 -13.10 1.17 -1.90
N LEU A 144 -12.98 2.22 -2.73
CA LEU A 144 -11.70 2.87 -3.02
C LEU A 144 -11.09 3.53 -1.77
N GLU A 145 -11.91 4.20 -0.97
CA GLU A 145 -11.46 4.83 0.30
C GLU A 145 -11.05 3.79 1.33
N GLU A 146 -11.85 2.75 1.54
CA GLU A 146 -11.53 1.64 2.46
C GLU A 146 -10.28 0.87 2.02
N THR A 147 -10.09 0.71 0.70
CA THR A 147 -8.87 0.09 0.16
C THR A 147 -7.66 0.99 0.39
N ALA A 148 -7.78 2.30 0.20
CA ALA A 148 -6.69 3.25 0.47
C ALA A 148 -6.27 3.20 1.95
N GLU A 149 -7.23 3.21 2.87
CA GLU A 149 -6.97 3.07 4.31
C GLU A 149 -6.28 1.75 4.65
N THR A 150 -6.67 0.67 3.97
CA THR A 150 -6.06 -0.66 4.19
C THR A 150 -4.65 -0.74 3.64
N VAL A 151 -4.38 -0.23 2.43
CA VAL A 151 -3.02 -0.16 1.84
C VAL A 151 -2.08 0.60 2.78
N GLU A 152 -2.54 1.73 3.30
CA GLU A 152 -1.73 2.57 4.18
C GLU A 152 -1.49 1.92 5.54
N GLY A 153 -2.54 1.32 6.13
CA GLY A 153 -2.43 0.54 7.37
C GLY A 153 -1.51 -0.68 7.23
N ALA A 154 -1.61 -1.38 6.10
CA ALA A 154 -0.73 -2.49 5.73
C ALA A 154 0.73 -2.04 5.61
N GLY A 155 0.98 -0.95 4.87
CA GLY A 155 2.34 -0.40 4.72
C GLY A 155 2.98 -0.03 6.05
N LEU A 156 2.20 0.53 6.98
CA LEU A 156 2.67 0.82 8.34
C LEU A 156 2.94 -0.44 9.17
N ALA A 157 2.03 -1.41 9.15
CA ALA A 157 2.21 -2.65 9.90
C ALA A 157 3.48 -3.38 9.45
N VAL A 158 3.71 -3.45 8.15
CA VAL A 158 4.92 -4.05 7.57
C VAL A 158 6.17 -3.25 7.95
N ALA A 159 6.11 -1.91 7.93
CA ALA A 159 7.23 -1.08 8.36
C ALA A 159 7.59 -1.30 9.84
N ASP A 160 6.58 -1.36 10.72
CA ASP A 160 6.74 -1.65 12.14
C ASP A 160 7.32 -3.07 12.37
N ASP A 161 6.84 -4.09 11.64
CA ASP A 161 7.37 -5.46 11.72
C ASP A 161 8.82 -5.56 11.21
N VAL A 162 9.17 -4.87 10.13
CA VAL A 162 10.56 -4.80 9.63
C VAL A 162 11.48 -4.10 10.63
N ALA A 163 11.03 -3.01 11.25
CA ALA A 163 11.77 -2.31 12.29
C ALA A 163 12.00 -3.21 13.52
N ALA A 164 10.96 -3.93 13.98
CA ALA A 164 11.06 -4.88 15.08
C ALA A 164 12.07 -6.00 14.77
N ARG A 165 12.10 -6.49 13.52
CA ARG A 165 13.10 -7.49 13.07
C ARG A 165 14.52 -6.93 13.14
N ALA A 166 14.73 -5.69 12.69
CA ALA A 166 16.04 -5.03 12.76
C ALA A 166 16.48 -4.81 14.22
N ASP A 167 15.58 -4.42 15.11
CA ASP A 167 15.83 -4.32 16.55
C ASP A 167 16.25 -5.69 17.14
N ALA A 168 15.50 -6.75 16.82
CA ALA A 168 15.81 -8.11 17.28
C ALA A 168 17.17 -8.61 16.76
N ALA A 169 17.56 -8.25 15.53
CA ALA A 169 18.88 -8.54 14.99
C ALA A 169 19.99 -7.81 15.77
N ARG A 170 19.78 -6.54 16.16
CA ARG A 170 20.73 -5.82 17.03
C ARG A 170 20.82 -6.46 18.43
N GLU A 171 19.69 -6.85 19.01
CA GLU A 171 19.66 -7.54 20.30
C GLU A 171 20.33 -8.92 20.27
N LEU A 172 20.18 -9.66 19.17
CA LEU A 172 20.84 -10.94 18.94
C LEU A 172 22.36 -10.81 19.12
N ALA A 173 22.96 -9.76 18.55
CA ALA A 173 24.39 -9.48 18.67
C ALA A 173 24.82 -8.82 20.00
N SER A 174 23.87 -8.31 20.80
CA SER A 174 24.19 -7.55 22.01
C SER A 174 24.86 -8.40 23.09
N GLY A 175 26.10 -8.09 23.49
CA GLY A 175 26.81 -8.91 24.49
C GLY A 175 27.13 -10.33 24.00
N LEU A 176 27.39 -10.47 22.70
CA LEU A 176 28.07 -11.64 22.16
C LEU A 176 29.45 -11.79 22.81
N SER A 177 29.77 -13.02 23.19
CA SER A 177 31.09 -13.41 23.65
C SER A 177 31.75 -14.31 22.63
N ALA A 178 33.06 -14.13 22.44
CA ALA A 178 33.87 -15.03 21.64
C ALA A 178 33.72 -16.48 22.12
N PRO A 179 33.85 -17.47 21.22
CA PRO A 179 33.91 -18.85 21.64
C PRO A 179 35.11 -19.05 22.58
N PRO A 180 34.99 -19.86 23.64
CA PRO A 180 36.11 -20.17 24.53
C PRO A 180 37.27 -20.84 23.77
N ASP A 181 38.50 -20.35 23.96
CA ASP A 181 39.72 -20.83 23.28
C ASP A 181 40.07 -22.29 23.67
N GLU A 182 40.00 -22.61 24.97
CA GLU A 182 40.16 -23.96 25.52
C GLU A 182 38.94 -24.35 26.37
N PRO A 183 37.81 -24.74 25.74
CA PRO A 183 36.61 -25.03 26.48
C PRO A 183 36.74 -26.32 27.27
N GLY A 184 36.71 -26.22 28.60
CA GLY A 184 36.14 -27.31 29.39
C GLY A 184 34.72 -27.63 28.89
N PRO A 185 34.24 -28.89 28.94
CA PRO A 185 32.94 -29.29 28.41
C PRO A 185 31.74 -28.51 28.98
N ALA A 186 31.88 -27.94 30.18
CA ALA A 186 30.88 -27.09 30.80
C ALA A 186 30.83 -25.69 30.17
N ALA A 187 31.98 -25.03 29.98
CA ALA A 187 32.05 -23.69 29.40
C ALA A 187 31.56 -23.67 27.95
N ALA A 188 31.93 -24.69 27.17
CA ALA A 188 31.41 -24.92 25.81
C ALA A 188 29.87 -24.98 25.78
N ARG A 189 29.27 -25.77 26.68
CA ARG A 189 27.81 -25.93 26.77
C ARG A 189 27.11 -24.63 27.15
N VAL A 190 27.66 -23.87 28.09
CA VAL A 190 27.09 -22.58 28.51
C VAL A 190 27.14 -21.56 27.37
N TRP A 191 28.27 -21.46 26.68
CA TRP A 191 28.41 -20.56 25.52
C TRP A 191 27.43 -20.96 24.40
N ALA A 192 27.37 -22.25 24.05
CA ALA A 192 26.45 -22.77 23.04
C ALA A 192 24.99 -22.47 23.38
N ALA A 193 24.56 -22.77 24.61
CA ALA A 193 23.19 -22.52 25.06
C ALA A 193 22.85 -21.01 25.04
N GLY A 194 23.82 -20.15 25.38
CA GLY A 194 23.64 -18.70 25.33
C GLY A 194 23.41 -18.17 23.90
N LEU A 195 24.20 -18.66 22.94
CA LEU A 195 24.03 -18.32 21.52
C LEU A 195 22.72 -18.88 20.97
N ASP A 196 22.42 -20.16 21.24
CA ASP A 196 21.21 -20.83 20.76
C ASP A 196 19.94 -20.14 21.28
N ALA A 197 19.91 -19.76 22.55
CA ALA A 197 18.77 -19.06 23.15
C ALA A 197 18.52 -17.68 22.51
N ARG A 198 19.57 -16.99 22.05
CA ARG A 198 19.42 -15.72 21.33
C ARG A 198 18.95 -15.96 19.90
N LEU A 199 19.53 -16.96 19.22
CA LEU A 199 19.08 -17.37 17.88
C LEU A 199 17.61 -17.74 17.88
N HIS A 200 17.13 -18.52 18.85
CA HIS A 200 15.72 -18.89 18.95
C HIS A 200 14.82 -17.65 19.08
N ARG A 201 15.16 -16.71 19.97
CA ARG A 201 14.37 -15.46 20.11
C ARG A 201 14.31 -14.66 18.81
N TYR A 202 15.43 -14.54 18.11
CA TYR A 202 15.45 -13.85 16.82
C TYR A 202 14.65 -14.59 15.76
N LEU A 203 14.76 -15.92 15.68
CA LEU A 203 14.02 -16.74 14.71
C LEU A 203 12.51 -16.72 14.99
N ASP A 204 12.09 -16.80 16.26
CA ASP A 204 10.69 -16.68 16.65
C ASP A 204 10.10 -15.33 16.21
N GLU A 205 10.86 -14.25 16.39
CA GLU A 205 10.49 -12.90 15.97
C GLU A 205 10.43 -12.78 14.43
N ALA A 206 11.42 -13.33 13.74
CA ALA A 206 11.47 -13.39 12.29
C ALA A 206 10.27 -14.17 11.71
N ASP A 207 9.91 -15.30 12.31
CA ASP A 207 8.78 -16.12 11.89
C ASP A 207 7.45 -15.41 12.14
N ARG A 208 7.31 -14.74 13.30
CA ARG A 208 6.13 -13.96 13.66
C ARG A 208 5.92 -12.79 12.72
N THR A 209 6.98 -12.04 12.41
CA THR A 209 6.93 -10.91 11.46
C THR A 209 6.61 -11.38 10.05
N ASP A 210 7.21 -12.49 9.58
CA ASP A 210 6.89 -13.07 8.28
C ASP A 210 5.41 -13.50 8.18
N GLY A 211 4.87 -14.14 9.22
CA GLY A 211 3.46 -14.53 9.27
C GLY A 211 2.50 -13.32 9.29
N SER A 212 2.84 -12.27 10.04
CA SER A 212 2.08 -11.02 10.12
C SER A 212 2.03 -10.28 8.76
N ILE A 213 3.19 -10.14 8.12
CA ILE A 213 3.35 -9.51 6.82
C ILE A 213 2.58 -10.30 5.75
N ALA A 214 2.73 -11.62 5.71
CA ALA A 214 2.01 -12.47 4.76
C ALA A 214 0.48 -12.37 4.92
N ALA A 215 -0.02 -12.35 6.16
CA ALA A 215 -1.46 -12.17 6.42
C ALA A 215 -1.98 -10.80 5.94
N THR A 216 -1.18 -9.76 6.16
CA THR A 216 -1.46 -8.39 5.70
C THR A 216 -1.53 -8.32 4.17
N TRP A 217 -0.57 -8.94 3.48
CA TRP A 217 -0.59 -9.02 2.02
C TRP A 217 -1.76 -9.81 1.47
N HIS A 218 -2.16 -10.89 2.13
CA HIS A 218 -3.30 -11.69 1.71
C HIS A 218 -4.63 -10.91 1.83
N ASP A 219 -4.85 -10.19 2.94
CA ASP A 219 -6.03 -9.32 3.09
C ASP A 219 -6.06 -8.23 2.00
N LEU A 220 -4.91 -7.63 1.73
CA LEU A 220 -4.81 -6.57 0.74
C LEU A 220 -5.05 -7.08 -0.69
N ALA A 221 -4.45 -8.22 -1.07
CA ALA A 221 -4.70 -8.85 -2.37
C ALA A 221 -6.18 -9.21 -2.56
N ALA A 222 -6.84 -9.74 -1.52
CA ALA A 222 -8.26 -10.06 -1.58
C ALA A 222 -9.13 -8.82 -1.89
N ARG A 223 -8.82 -7.67 -1.28
CA ARG A 223 -9.52 -6.40 -1.52
C ARG A 223 -9.27 -5.86 -2.92
N ILE A 224 -8.02 -5.90 -3.40
CA ILE A 224 -7.69 -5.46 -4.75
C ILE A 224 -8.33 -6.36 -5.81
N GLY A 225 -8.40 -7.67 -5.56
CA GLY A 225 -9.13 -8.60 -6.42
C GLY A 225 -10.62 -8.27 -6.53
N VAL A 226 -11.25 -7.71 -5.47
CA VAL A 226 -12.62 -7.18 -5.57
C VAL A 226 -12.68 -5.98 -6.50
N LEU A 227 -11.75 -5.02 -6.37
CA LEU A 227 -11.69 -3.85 -7.26
C LEU A 227 -11.50 -4.24 -8.73
N ARG A 228 -10.60 -5.19 -9.01
CA ARG A 228 -10.34 -5.69 -10.36
C ARG A 228 -11.57 -6.35 -11.00
N ARG A 229 -12.34 -7.11 -10.22
CA ARG A 229 -13.63 -7.67 -10.70
C ARG A 229 -14.65 -6.58 -11.02
N LEU A 230 -14.66 -5.49 -10.25
CA LEU A 230 -15.56 -4.35 -10.50
C LEU A 230 -15.13 -3.49 -11.69
N SER A 231 -13.84 -3.44 -12.00
CA SER A 231 -13.32 -2.72 -13.19
C SER A 231 -13.50 -3.50 -14.51
N GLY A 232 -13.98 -4.74 -14.45
CA GLY A 232 -14.20 -5.58 -15.63
C GLY A 232 -12.94 -6.27 -16.16
N ASP A 233 -11.80 -6.13 -15.46
CA ASP A 233 -10.50 -6.69 -15.84
C ASP A 233 -10.32 -8.10 -15.23
N ALA A 234 -11.30 -8.97 -15.47
CA ALA A 234 -11.26 -10.35 -15.00
C ALA A 234 -10.38 -11.19 -15.93
N GLU A 235 -9.07 -11.27 -15.63
CA GLU A 235 -8.33 -12.48 -15.97
C GLU A 235 -8.37 -13.40 -14.76
N ASP A 236 -8.93 -14.59 -14.96
CA ASP A 236 -8.72 -15.74 -14.09
C ASP A 236 -7.23 -16.06 -14.14
N ASP A 237 -6.47 -15.72 -13.10
CA ASP A 237 -5.11 -16.22 -13.00
C ASP A 237 -4.75 -16.71 -11.60
N ASP A 238 -4.02 -17.82 -11.64
CA ASP A 238 -3.80 -18.78 -10.58
C ASP A 238 -3.27 -18.15 -9.29
N ALA A 239 -3.70 -18.72 -8.16
CA ALA A 239 -3.16 -18.46 -6.83
C ALA A 239 -1.67 -18.83 -6.77
N ALA A 240 -0.80 -17.98 -7.32
CA ALA A 240 0.63 -18.06 -7.14
C ALA A 240 0.93 -17.86 -5.66
N ALA A 241 1.67 -18.81 -5.08
CA ALA A 241 2.06 -18.76 -3.68
C ALA A 241 2.68 -17.38 -3.36
N VAL A 242 2.04 -16.65 -2.46
CA VAL A 242 2.55 -15.38 -1.94
C VAL A 242 3.82 -15.71 -1.17
N ASP A 243 4.97 -15.44 -1.77
CA ASP A 243 6.24 -15.45 -1.07
C ASP A 243 6.20 -14.33 -0.03
N ALA A 244 6.57 -14.62 1.21
CA ALA A 244 6.39 -13.71 2.35
C ALA A 244 7.17 -12.39 2.21
N GLY A 245 8.09 -12.30 1.24
CA GLY A 245 8.87 -11.12 0.91
C GLY A 245 8.53 -10.42 -0.41
N ALA A 246 7.66 -10.99 -1.25
CA ALA A 246 7.32 -10.40 -2.55
C ALA A 246 5.97 -9.70 -2.48
N LEU A 247 5.87 -8.51 -3.09
CA LEU A 247 4.58 -7.85 -3.30
C LEU A 247 3.68 -8.76 -4.14
N PRO A 248 2.44 -9.07 -3.69
CA PRO A 248 1.45 -9.77 -4.50
C PRO A 248 1.33 -9.19 -5.91
N PRO A 249 1.18 -10.02 -6.96
CA PRO A 249 1.02 -9.53 -8.34
C PRO A 249 -0.17 -8.58 -8.49
N ASP A 250 -1.23 -8.76 -7.69
CA ASP A 250 -2.39 -7.86 -7.65
C ASP A 250 -2.03 -6.43 -7.20
N LEU A 251 -1.03 -6.27 -6.33
CA LEU A 251 -0.54 -4.94 -5.92
C LEU A 251 0.28 -4.26 -7.00
N LEU A 252 0.93 -5.05 -7.87
CA LEU A 252 1.66 -4.52 -9.02
C LEU A 252 0.68 -4.04 -10.11
N ALA A 253 -0.52 -4.60 -10.17
CA ALA A 253 -1.57 -4.26 -11.13
C ALA A 253 -2.41 -3.01 -10.75
N LEU A 254 -2.13 -2.39 -9.59
CA LEU A 254 -2.89 -1.24 -9.10
C LEU A 254 -2.92 -0.06 -10.08
N PRO A 255 -1.81 0.31 -10.75
CA PRO A 255 -1.80 1.36 -11.77
C PRO A 255 -2.71 1.04 -12.96
N GLU A 256 -2.75 -0.21 -13.43
CA GLU A 256 -3.61 -0.65 -14.52
C GLU A 256 -5.09 -0.60 -14.13
N ILE A 257 -5.44 -1.07 -12.92
CA ILE A 257 -6.81 -0.98 -12.38
C ILE A 257 -7.25 0.49 -12.30
N LEU A 258 -6.37 1.38 -11.85
CA LEU A 258 -6.63 2.81 -11.77
C LEU A 258 -6.79 3.46 -13.15
N ALA A 259 -6.04 3.00 -14.15
CA ALA A 259 -6.16 3.46 -15.53
C ALA A 259 -7.46 2.97 -16.20
N ALA A 260 -7.92 1.75 -15.88
CA ALA A 260 -9.19 1.19 -16.35
C ALA A 260 -10.40 1.98 -15.81
N LEU A 261 -10.27 2.62 -14.64
CA LEU A 261 -11.28 3.57 -14.13
C LEU A 261 -11.33 4.89 -14.94
N GLY A 262 -10.45 5.07 -15.92
CA GLY A 262 -10.50 6.09 -16.96
C GLY A 262 -9.54 7.28 -16.78
N PRO A 263 -8.83 7.74 -17.84
CA PRO A 263 -7.94 8.91 -17.80
C PRO A 263 -8.67 10.26 -17.76
N LEU A 264 -7.97 11.29 -17.26
CA LEU A 264 -8.43 12.68 -16.99
C LEU A 264 -8.52 13.62 -18.21
N THR A 265 -8.20 13.19 -19.42
CA THR A 265 -8.08 14.08 -20.57
C THR A 265 -9.33 14.00 -21.45
N GLY A 266 -10.28 14.90 -21.26
CA GLY A 266 -11.43 15.00 -22.17
C GLY A 266 -12.54 15.99 -21.80
N LEU A 267 -12.29 16.94 -20.89
CA LEU A 267 -13.29 17.96 -20.51
C LEU A 267 -12.71 19.38 -20.47
N ASP A 268 -11.60 19.63 -21.19
CA ASP A 268 -11.04 20.98 -21.34
C ASP A 268 -10.88 21.42 -22.81
N ASP A 269 -11.69 20.84 -23.71
CA ASP A 269 -12.01 21.51 -24.98
C ASP A 269 -13.51 21.80 -24.92
N GLY A 270 -13.83 22.99 -24.40
CA GLY A 270 -15.16 23.55 -24.58
C GLY A 270 -15.48 23.63 -26.08
N PRO A 271 -16.76 23.55 -26.49
CA PRO A 271 -17.12 23.90 -27.84
C PRO A 271 -16.74 25.38 -28.03
N ASP A 272 -15.79 25.65 -28.91
CA ASP A 272 -15.67 26.98 -29.50
C ASP A 272 -17.01 27.23 -30.21
N ASP A 273 -17.85 28.03 -29.56
CA ASP A 273 -19.02 28.69 -30.16
C ASP A 273 -18.50 29.66 -31.23
N GLU A 274 -18.12 29.14 -32.39
CA GLU A 274 -18.17 29.90 -33.65
C GLU A 274 -19.56 29.68 -34.25
N ASP A 275 -20.57 30.28 -33.62
CA ASP A 275 -21.86 30.53 -34.28
C ASP A 275 -21.75 31.86 -35.04
N ASP A 276 -22.11 31.73 -36.31
CA ASP A 276 -22.16 32.71 -37.38
C ASP A 276 -23.11 33.92 -37.15
N ASP A 277 -22.89 34.94 -38.01
CA ASP A 277 -23.86 35.87 -38.62
C ASP A 277 -24.02 37.34 -38.13
N ASP A 278 -23.31 38.22 -38.88
CA ASP A 278 -23.78 39.41 -39.65
C ASP A 278 -24.35 40.67 -38.94
N PRO A 279 -24.25 41.92 -39.51
CA PRO A 279 -24.53 42.21 -40.94
C PRO A 279 -23.73 43.36 -41.63
N ASP A 280 -23.88 43.39 -42.97
CA ASP A 280 -23.88 44.53 -43.90
C ASP A 280 -23.30 45.89 -43.43
N ASP A 281 -22.16 46.27 -44.00
CA ASP A 281 -21.67 47.66 -44.00
C ASP A 281 -21.58 48.18 -45.44
N PRO A 282 -22.49 49.07 -45.88
CA PRO A 282 -22.34 49.81 -47.12
C PRO A 282 -21.82 51.22 -46.81
N ASP A 283 -20.56 51.54 -47.09
CA ASP A 283 -20.22 52.91 -47.50
C ASP A 283 -18.88 53.08 -48.21
N ASP A 284 -18.99 53.66 -49.41
CA ASP A 284 -18.17 54.74 -49.96
C ASP A 284 -16.62 54.65 -49.92
N GLY A 285 -16.08 54.10 -51.02
CA GLY A 285 -14.69 54.29 -51.44
C GLY A 285 -14.61 54.85 -52.87
N GLN A 286 -14.74 56.17 -53.02
CA GLN A 286 -14.29 56.90 -54.20
C GLN A 286 -12.85 56.53 -54.55
N THR A 287 -12.57 56.15 -55.80
CA THR A 287 -11.40 56.69 -56.51
C THR A 287 -11.76 56.96 -57.97
N VAL A 288 -11.66 58.22 -58.31
CA VAL A 288 -11.72 58.80 -59.64
C VAL A 288 -10.30 58.70 -60.21
N ASP A 289 -10.20 58.17 -61.43
CA ASP A 289 -9.29 58.60 -62.51
C ASP A 289 -7.78 58.65 -62.25
N ASP A 290 -6.98 57.85 -62.97
CA ASP A 290 -6.09 58.39 -64.01
C ASP A 290 -5.35 57.27 -64.80
N SER A 291 -5.06 57.58 -66.06
CA SER A 291 -3.98 57.05 -66.92
C SER A 291 -4.25 55.90 -67.92
N ARG A 292 -4.47 56.36 -69.16
CA ARG A 292 -3.99 55.90 -70.49
C ARG A 292 -4.87 54.99 -71.35
#